data_AF-A0A8J6P7B7-F1
#
_entry.id   AF-A0A8J6P7B7-F1
#
_cell.length_a   1.000
_cell.length_b   1.000
_cell.length_c   1.000
_cell.angle_alpha   90.00
_cell.angle_beta   90.00
_cell.angle_gamma   90.00
#
_symmetry.space_group_name_H-M   'P 1'
#
loop_
_entity.id
_entity.type
_entity.pdbx_description
1 polymer ?
#
loop_
_entity_poly.entity_id
_entity_poly.type
_entity_poly.pdbx_seq_one_letter_code
_entity_poly.pdbx_strand_id
1 'polypeptide(L)' 'MKVYDKTLQRRQNYQYERYNVTFPEIRLMGRWLQECGFSPGQEIEVSTEASKLTITIAPVRKNETR' A
#
# COMPACT_ATOMS: atom_id res chain seq x y z
N MET A 1 10.38 10.74 13.38
CA MET A 1 10.21 9.73 12.32
C MET A 1 11.25 10.02 11.25
N LYS A 2 12.17 9.10 10.95
CA LYS A 2 13.13 9.27 9.84
C LYS A 2 12.41 8.91 8.55
N VAL A 3 12.22 9.88 7.65
CA VAL A 3 11.79 9.63 6.28
C VAL A 3 13.05 9.22 5.52
N TYR A 4 13.08 7.99 5.03
CA TYR A 4 14.18 7.52 4.20
C TYR A 4 13.76 7.68 2.75
N ASP A 5 14.61 8.31 1.94
CA ASP A 5 14.51 8.27 0.47
C ASP A 5 14.83 6.85 0.01
N LYS A 6 13.89 5.92 0.21
CA LYS A 6 13.99 4.55 -0.28
C LYS A 6 13.06 4.42 -1.47
N THR A 7 13.64 4.70 -2.63
CA THR A 7 13.01 4.56 -3.93
C THR A 7 13.23 3.14 -4.44
N LEU A 8 12.15 2.42 -4.79
CA LEU A 8 12.25 1.11 -5.45
C LEU A 8 12.02 1.27 -6.95
N GLN A 9 12.95 0.77 -7.76
CA GLN A 9 12.75 0.62 -9.20
C GLN A 9 11.95 -0.65 -9.46
N ARG A 10 10.62 -0.54 -9.52
CA ARG A 10 9.75 -1.66 -9.89
C ARG A 10 9.60 -1.67 -11.42
N ARG A 11 10.19 -2.66 -12.09
CA ARG A 11 9.92 -2.90 -13.52
C ARG A 11 8.44 -3.28 -13.68
N GLN A 12 7.65 -2.37 -14.24
CA GLN A 12 6.28 -2.68 -14.68
C GLN A 12 6.24 -2.63 -16.20
N ASN A 13 5.68 -3.67 -16.82
CA ASN A 13 5.38 -3.69 -18.24
C ASN A 13 4.09 -2.90 -18.48
N TYR A 14 4.11 -1.57 -18.31
CA TYR A 14 3.07 -0.73 -18.90
C TYR A 14 3.34 -0.65 -20.41
N GLN A 15 2.30 -0.86 -21.20
CA GLN A 15 2.36 -1.28 -22.60
C GLN A 15 2.90 -0.21 -23.58
N TYR A 16 3.34 0.95 -23.08
CA TYR A 16 3.97 2.01 -23.85
C TYR A 16 5.16 2.53 -23.05
N GLU A 17 6.37 2.25 -23.57
CA GLU A 17 7.68 2.68 -23.10
C GLU A 17 8.17 2.14 -21.73
N ARG A 18 9.40 1.62 -21.74
CA ARG A 18 10.10 1.06 -20.57
C ARG A 18 10.55 2.19 -19.63
N TYR A 19 9.64 2.75 -18.85
CA TYR A 19 9.98 3.72 -17.82
C TYR A 19 10.23 3.03 -16.47
N ASN A 20 11.38 3.33 -15.87
CA ASN A 20 11.65 3.00 -14.46
C ASN A 20 10.85 3.96 -13.58
N VAL A 21 9.62 3.58 -13.23
CA VAL A 21 8.80 4.38 -12.32
C VAL A 21 9.32 4.19 -10.90
N THR A 22 9.70 5.31 -10.28
CA THR A 22 10.13 5.36 -8.89
C THR A 22 8.92 5.61 -8.02
N PHE A 23 8.55 4.64 -7.20
CA PHE A 23 7.46 4.80 -6.23
C PHE A 23 8.02 5.07 -4.84
N PRO A 24 7.46 6.04 -4.09
CA PRO A 24 7.77 6.17 -2.67
C PRO A 24 7.26 4.93 -1.92
N GLU A 25 8.12 4.26 -1.16
CA GLU A 25 7.77 3.10 -0.34
C GLU A 25 7.45 3.55 1.09
N ILE A 26 6.25 3.21 1.57
CA ILE A 26 5.92 3.27 3.00
C ILE A 26 5.85 1.83 3.50
N ARG A 27 6.78 1.46 4.37
CA ARG A 27 6.81 0.13 5.00
C ARG A 27 6.38 0.26 6.46
N LEU A 28 5.22 -0.32 6.78
CA LEU A 28 4.76 -0.49 8.15
C LEU A 28 5.15 -1.88 8.64
N MET A 29 5.83 -1.98 9.78
CA MET A 29 6.22 -3.24 10.39
C MET A 29 6.04 -3.17 11.91
N GLY A 30 5.71 -4.31 12.51
CA GLY A 30 5.63 -4.47 13.96
C GLY A 30 4.36 -5.21 14.40
N ARG A 31 4.39 -5.74 15.63
CA ARG A 31 3.26 -6.48 16.24
C ARG A 31 2.00 -5.62 16.38
N TRP A 32 2.17 -4.31 16.56
CA TRP A 32 1.08 -3.35 16.68
C TRP A 32 0.13 -3.36 15.47
N LEU A 33 0.62 -3.70 14.26
CA LEU A 33 -0.24 -3.82 13.08
C LEU A 33 -1.25 -4.96 13.22
N GLN A 34 -0.80 -6.09 13.77
CA GLN A 34 -1.66 -7.24 14.05
C GLN A 34 -2.67 -6.93 15.15
N GLU A 35 -2.24 -6.21 16.19
CA GLU A 35 -3.12 -5.72 17.26
C GLU A 35 -4.19 -4.75 16.72
N CYS A 36 -3.87 -3.97 15.68
CA CYS A 36 -4.83 -3.14 14.94
C CYS A 36 -5.69 -3.93 13.93
N GLY A 37 -5.51 -5.25 13.81
CA GLY A 37 -6.31 -6.12 12.93
C GLY A 37 -5.75 -6.31 11.51
N PHE A 38 -4.57 -5.76 11.19
CA PHE A 38 -3.91 -5.98 9.90
C PHE A 38 -3.17 -7.31 9.85
N SER A 39 -3.21 -7.97 8.70
CA SER A 39 -2.59 -9.25 8.41
C SER A 39 -1.92 -9.22 7.04
N PRO A 40 -0.80 -9.94 6.85
CA PRO A 40 -0.14 -10.05 5.54
C PRO A 40 -1.10 -10.55 4.45
N GLY A 41 -1.06 -9.93 3.27
CA GLY A 41 -1.88 -10.31 2.12
C GLY A 41 -3.30 -9.76 2.13
N GLN A 42 -3.72 -9.02 3.17
CA GLN A 42 -5.01 -8.31 3.15
C GLN A 42 -5.01 -7.16 2.14
N GLU A 43 -6.16 -6.95 1.51
CA GLU A 43 -6.43 -5.75 0.71
C GLU A 43 -6.72 -4.58 1.66
N ILE A 44 -6.10 -3.43 1.37
CA ILE A 44 -6.24 -2.20 2.16
C ILE A 44 -6.65 -1.05 1.25
N GLU A 45 -7.29 -0.07 1.85
CA GLU A 45 -7.53 1.24 1.24
C GLU A 45 -6.63 2.27 1.90
N VAL A 46 -6.10 3.18 1.10
CA VAL A 46 -5.25 4.29 1.56
C VAL A 46 -5.85 5.59 1.05
N SER A 47 -6.24 6.45 1.98
CA SER A 47 -6.66 7.82 1.67
C SER A 47 -5.63 8.83 2.16
N THR A 48 -5.45 9.89 1.37
CA THR A 48 -4.44 10.91 1.60
C THR A 48 -5.08 12.26 1.82
N GLU A 49 -4.70 12.93 2.90
CA GLU A 49 -5.09 14.29 3.25
C GLU A 49 -3.82 15.11 3.54
N ALA A 50 -3.94 16.43 3.66
CA ALA A 50 -2.79 17.27 4.00
C ALA A 50 -2.17 16.81 5.33
N SER A 51 -0.89 16.40 5.29
CA SER A 51 -0.14 15.88 6.44
C SER A 51 -0.73 14.64 7.13
N LYS A 52 -1.60 13.88 6.45
CA LYS A 52 -2.27 12.72 7.04
C LYS A 52 -2.48 11.61 6.02
N LEU A 53 -2.20 10.38 6.45
CA LEU A 53 -2.52 9.17 5.71
C LEU A 53 -3.46 8.33 6.58
N THR A 54 -4.58 7.91 6.01
CA THR A 54 -5.50 6.97 6.66
C THR A 54 -5.43 5.65 5.92
N ILE A 55 -5.13 4.57 6.65
CA ILE A 55 -5.04 3.22 6.10
C ILE A 55 -6.13 2.40 6.77
N THR A 56 -7.00 1.79 5.97
CA THR A 56 -8.13 0.99 6.43
C THR A 56 -8.13 -0.38 5.76
N ILE A 57 -8.67 -1.38 6.45
CA ILE A 57 -8.89 -2.70 5.86
C ILE A 57 -10.01 -2.55 4.82
N ALA A 58 -9.78 -3.02 3.60
CA ALA A 58 -10.76 -2.92 2.55
C ALA A 58 -12.02 -3.73 2.93
N PRO A 59 -13.23 -3.23 2.62
CA PRO A 59 -14.45 -3.98 2.87
C PRO A 59 -14.43 -5.29 2.08
N VAL A 60 -14.96 -6.36 2.68
CA VAL A 60 -15.09 -7.65 2.00
C VAL A 60 -15.97 -7.45 0.77
N ARG A 61 -15.40 -7.69 -0.41
CA ARG A 61 -16.18 -7.77 -1.65
C ARG A 61 -17.11 -8.96 -1.52
N LYS A 62 -18.41 -8.71 -1.32
CA LYS A 62 -19.44 -9.74 -1.52
C LYS A 62 -19.42 -10.07 -3.00
N ASN A 63 -18.71 -11.12 -3.37
CA ASN A 63 -18.87 -11.70 -4.69
C ASN A 63 -20.33 -12.16 -4.78
N GLU A 64 -21.10 -11.59 -5.70
CA GLU A 64 -22.45 -12.03 -6.00
C GLU A 64 -22.40 -13.54 -6.31
N THR A 65 -23.02 -14.34 -5.44
CA THR A 65 -23.34 -15.73 -5.71
C THR A 65 -24.19 -15.76 -6.98
N ARG A 66 -23.63 -16.31 -8.05
CA ARG A 66 -24.37 -16.63 -9.28
C ARG A 66 -24.89 -18.06 -9.22
#